data_AF-A0A357V8U8-F1
#
_entry.id   AF-A0A357V8U8-F1
#
_cell.length_a   1.000
_cell.length_b   1.000
_cell.length_c   1.000
_cell.angle_alpha   90.00
_cell.angle_beta   90.00
_cell.angle_gamma   90.00
#
_symmetry.space_group_name_H-M   'P 1'
#
loop_
_entity.id
_entity.type
_entity.pdbx_description
1 polymer ?
#
loop_
_entity_poly.entity_id
_entity_poly.type
_entity_poly.pdbx_seq_one_letter_code
_entity_poly.pdbx_strand_id
1 'polypeptide(L)'
;MSTLFESQSPRPLADRLRPKTIAEVVGQTHLTGPDGFIGRAVKAGKLTSIVFWGPPGTGKTTLARLLADHVSLHFEPLSAVFSGVADLRKVFDRAKERRRMGQGTLLFIDEIHR
;
A
#
# COMPACT_ATOMS: atom_id res chain seq x y z
N MET A 1 -10.24 20.01 15.20
CA MET A 1 -11.55 19.77 15.83
C MET A 1 -12.37 18.89 14.89
N SER A 2 -12.37 17.56 15.07
CA SER A 2 -13.27 16.68 14.33
C SER A 2 -14.65 16.72 14.99
N THR A 3 -15.70 16.97 14.24
CA THR A 3 -17.06 17.01 14.77
C THR A 3 -17.59 15.60 15.00
N LEU A 4 -18.43 15.43 16.03
CA LEU A 4 -19.07 14.15 16.45
C LEU A 4 -19.80 13.40 15.31
N PHE A 5 -20.12 14.08 14.20
CA PHE A 5 -20.92 13.55 13.09
C PHE A 5 -20.11 13.10 11.86
N GLU A 6 -18.78 13.29 11.83
CA GLU A 6 -17.95 12.81 10.71
C GLU A 6 -17.86 11.27 10.67
N SER A 7 -18.25 10.61 11.77
CA SER A 7 -18.35 9.16 11.93
C SER A 7 -19.55 8.52 11.19
N GLN A 8 -20.49 9.32 10.67
CA GLN A 8 -21.77 8.81 10.14
C GLN A 8 -21.86 8.70 8.60
N SER A 9 -20.86 9.14 7.84
CA SER A 9 -20.86 8.87 6.40
C SER A 9 -20.63 7.37 6.17
N PRO A 10 -21.56 6.64 5.53
CA PRO A 10 -21.44 5.20 5.35
C PRO A 10 -20.22 4.90 4.48
N ARG A 11 -19.15 4.43 5.11
CA ARG A 11 -17.97 3.95 4.37
C ARG A 11 -18.41 2.78 3.48
N PRO A 12 -18.01 2.76 2.20
CA PRO A 12 -18.31 1.65 1.30
C PRO A 12 -17.96 0.32 1.96
N LEU A 13 -18.80 -0.71 1.72
CA LEU A 13 -18.56 -2.04 2.30
C LEU A 13 -17.17 -2.56 1.92
N ALA A 14 -16.74 -2.31 0.68
CA ALA A 14 -15.41 -2.67 0.19
C ALA A 14 -14.28 -2.09 1.07
N ASP A 15 -14.41 -0.87 1.57
CA ASP A 15 -13.41 -0.24 2.44
C ASP A 15 -13.44 -0.82 3.86
N ARG A 16 -14.65 -1.15 4.36
CA ARG A 16 -14.83 -1.78 5.67
C ARG A 16 -14.28 -3.22 5.72
N LEU A 17 -14.38 -3.94 4.61
CA LEU A 17 -13.93 -5.33 4.49
C LEU A 17 -12.46 -5.47 4.06
N ARG A 18 -11.72 -4.36 3.84
CA ARG A 18 -10.31 -4.49 3.48
C ARG A 18 -9.54 -5.21 4.60
N PRO A 19 -8.78 -6.27 4.28
CA PRO A 19 -7.89 -6.91 5.22
C PRO A 19 -6.98 -5.90 5.93
N LYS A 20 -6.70 -6.19 7.21
CA LYS A 20 -5.81 -5.42 8.09
C LYS A 20 -4.46 -6.11 8.26
N THR A 21 -4.38 -7.41 7.99
CA THR A 21 -3.15 -8.18 8.01
C THR A 21 -3.01 -9.00 6.73
N ILE A 22 -1.78 -9.43 6.42
CA ILE A 22 -1.52 -10.28 5.25
C ILE A 22 -2.19 -11.65 5.36
N ALA A 23 -2.35 -12.15 6.59
CA ALA A 23 -3.03 -13.41 6.88
C ALA A 23 -4.54 -13.38 6.57
N GLU A 24 -5.17 -12.19 6.58
CA GLU A 24 -6.58 -11.99 6.24
C GLU A 24 -6.83 -11.94 4.72
N VAL A 25 -5.78 -11.96 3.89
CA VAL A 25 -5.92 -11.94 2.43
C VAL A 25 -6.42 -13.30 1.92
N VAL A 26 -7.60 -13.30 1.31
CA VAL A 26 -8.25 -14.50 0.78
C VAL A 26 -7.88 -14.74 -0.69
N GLY A 27 -7.71 -16.02 -1.07
CA GLY A 27 -7.59 -16.45 -2.47
C GLY A 27 -6.20 -16.29 -3.11
N GLN A 28 -5.22 -15.74 -2.39
CA GLN A 28 -3.87 -15.48 -2.91
C GLN A 28 -2.77 -16.27 -2.17
N THR A 29 -3.10 -17.46 -1.65
CA THR A 29 -2.19 -18.27 -0.81
C THR A 29 -0.86 -18.62 -1.49
N HIS A 30 -0.84 -18.74 -2.82
CA HIS A 30 0.39 -18.95 -3.59
C HIS A 30 1.37 -17.76 -3.51
N LEU A 31 0.89 -16.55 -3.15
CA LEU A 31 1.71 -15.36 -2.91
C LEU A 31 1.91 -15.11 -1.40
N THR A 32 0.84 -15.19 -0.61
CA THR A 32 0.83 -14.77 0.81
C THR A 32 1.14 -15.89 1.79
N GLY A 33 1.07 -17.15 1.36
CA GLY A 33 1.41 -18.30 2.19
C GLY A 33 2.90 -18.32 2.58
N PRO A 34 3.31 -19.20 3.51
CA PRO A 34 4.68 -19.25 4.04
C PRO A 34 5.77 -19.38 2.97
N ASP A 35 5.48 -20.14 1.91
CA ASP A 35 6.35 -20.37 0.75
C ASP A 35 6.05 -19.44 -0.42
N GLY A 36 5.09 -18.53 -0.28
CA GLY A 36 4.81 -17.51 -1.27
C GLY A 36 5.85 -16.38 -1.22
N PHE A 37 6.01 -15.66 -2.33
CA PHE A 37 6.96 -14.55 -2.41
C PHE A 37 6.70 -13.49 -1.33
N ILE A 38 5.43 -13.10 -1.15
CA ILE A 38 5.04 -12.11 -0.13
C ILE A 38 5.26 -12.69 1.26
N GLY A 39 4.85 -13.94 1.52
CA GLY A 39 5.06 -14.57 2.82
C GLY A 39 6.54 -14.64 3.23
N ARG A 40 7.44 -14.96 2.29
CA ARG A 40 8.89 -14.92 2.54
C ARG A 40 9.43 -13.52 2.78
N ALA A 41 9.01 -12.53 1.99
CA ALA A 41 9.46 -11.13 2.13
C ALA A 41 9.04 -10.56 3.49
N VAL A 42 7.81 -10.85 3.90
CA VAL A 42 7.22 -10.52 5.21
C VAL A 42 8.03 -11.15 6.33
N LYS A 43 8.33 -12.45 6.25
CA LYS A 43 9.15 -13.17 7.25
C LYS A 43 10.57 -12.59 7.34
N ALA A 44 11.14 -12.17 6.22
CA ALA A 44 12.47 -11.58 6.16
C ALA A 44 12.52 -10.10 6.61
N GLY A 45 11.37 -9.43 6.75
CA GLY A 45 11.29 -8.00 7.05
C GLY A 45 11.90 -7.10 5.97
N LYS A 46 11.98 -7.59 4.73
CA LYS A 46 12.61 -6.88 3.62
C LYS A 46 11.70 -6.88 2.41
N LEU A 47 11.46 -5.69 1.84
CA LEU A 47 10.74 -5.51 0.59
C LEU A 47 11.68 -5.01 -0.50
N THR A 48 11.56 -5.61 -1.67
CA THR A 48 12.13 -5.10 -2.92
C THR A 48 11.05 -4.33 -3.70
N SER A 49 11.42 -3.68 -4.81
CA SER A 49 10.43 -3.16 -5.75
C SER A 49 9.57 -4.30 -6.32
N ILE A 50 8.26 -4.08 -6.43
CA ILE A 50 7.28 -5.08 -6.85
C ILE A 50 6.36 -4.45 -7.90
N VAL A 51 6.03 -5.21 -8.94
CA VAL A 51 4.94 -4.89 -9.86
C VAL A 51 3.79 -5.85 -9.59
N PHE A 52 2.63 -5.32 -9.20
CA PHE A 52 1.41 -6.11 -9.10
C PHE A 52 0.69 -6.15 -10.44
N TRP A 53 0.48 -7.35 -10.97
CA TRP A 53 -0.26 -7.57 -12.20
C TRP A 53 -1.53 -8.38 -11.94
N GLY A 54 -2.66 -7.87 -12.43
CA GLY A 54 -3.93 -8.58 -12.35
C GLY A 54 -5.14 -7.65 -12.55
N PRO A 55 -6.33 -8.23 -12.77
CA PRO A 55 -7.59 -7.51 -12.98
C PRO A 55 -7.90 -6.46 -11.90
N PRO A 56 -8.81 -5.49 -12.17
CA PRO A 56 -9.33 -4.62 -11.13
C PRO A 56 -9.99 -5.43 -10.00
N GLY A 57 -9.88 -4.96 -8.75
CA GLY A 57 -10.49 -5.61 -7.60
C GLY A 57 -9.71 -6.80 -6.99
N THR A 58 -8.56 -7.20 -7.54
CA THR A 58 -7.74 -8.30 -6.99
C THR A 58 -6.95 -7.95 -5.72
N GLY A 59 -7.11 -6.74 -5.18
CA GLY A 59 -6.50 -6.34 -3.91
C GLY A 59 -5.07 -5.79 -4.00
N LYS A 60 -4.58 -5.40 -5.18
CA LYS A 60 -3.22 -4.84 -5.40
C LYS A 60 -2.87 -3.71 -4.42
N THR A 61 -3.71 -2.67 -4.37
CA THR A 61 -3.53 -1.51 -3.48
C THR A 61 -3.58 -1.92 -2.01
N THR A 62 -4.46 -2.88 -1.66
CA THR A 62 -4.59 -3.39 -0.30
C THR A 62 -3.33 -4.16 0.12
N LEU A 63 -2.80 -5.04 -0.75
CA LEU A 63 -1.56 -5.76 -0.50
C LEU A 63 -0.38 -4.81 -0.34
N ALA A 64 -0.25 -3.78 -1.18
CA ALA A 64 0.82 -2.79 -1.07
C ALA A 64 0.80 -2.06 0.28
N ARG A 65 -0.40 -1.68 0.76
CA ARG A 65 -0.59 -1.05 2.08
C ARG A 65 -0.18 -2.00 3.21
N LEU A 66 -0.67 -3.24 3.19
CA LEU A 66 -0.36 -4.24 4.21
C LEU A 66 1.14 -4.56 4.27
N LEU A 67 1.80 -4.60 3.12
CA LEU A 67 3.24 -4.77 3.03
C LEU A 67 3.98 -3.59 3.69
N ALA A 68 3.59 -2.36 3.40
CA ALA A 68 4.18 -1.16 4.01
C ALA A 68 4.03 -1.19 5.53
N ASP A 69 2.83 -1.49 6.02
CA ASP A 69 2.52 -1.59 7.46
C ASP A 69 3.40 -2.67 8.11
N HIS A 70 3.54 -3.84 7.48
CA HIS A 70 4.32 -4.97 8.00
C HIS A 70 5.80 -4.64 8.18
N VAL A 71 6.41 -3.88 7.25
CA VAL A 71 7.83 -3.46 7.35
C VAL A 71 8.01 -2.05 7.91
N SER A 72 6.97 -1.48 8.53
CA SER A 72 7.01 -0.14 9.17
C SER A 72 7.45 0.98 8.23
N LEU A 73 7.03 0.93 6.96
CA LEU A 73 7.23 1.99 5.99
C LEU A 73 6.00 2.90 5.92
N HIS A 74 6.22 4.21 5.75
CA HIS A 74 5.13 5.12 5.41
C HIS A 74 4.58 4.77 4.04
N PHE A 75 3.27 4.53 3.93
CA PHE A 75 2.59 4.26 2.67
C PHE A 75 2.22 5.56 1.95
N GLU A 76 2.79 5.79 0.76
CA GLU A 76 2.49 6.95 -0.08
C GLU A 76 1.86 6.48 -1.41
N PRO A 77 0.52 6.54 -1.54
CA PRO A 77 -0.15 6.21 -2.80
C PRO A 77 -0.10 7.38 -3.79
N LEU A 78 0.09 7.05 -5.07
CA LEU A 78 0.08 7.98 -6.19
C LEU A 78 -0.63 7.33 -7.38
N SER A 79 -1.50 8.06 -8.07
CA SER A 79 -2.15 7.57 -9.29
C SER A 79 -1.40 8.08 -10.52
N ALA A 80 -0.95 7.19 -11.40
CA ALA A 80 -0.24 7.57 -12.61
C ALA A 80 -1.10 8.43 -13.56
N VAL A 81 -2.42 8.21 -13.57
CA VAL A 81 -3.38 8.92 -14.44
C VAL A 81 -3.42 10.43 -14.17
N PHE A 82 -3.23 10.82 -12.91
CA PHE A 82 -3.43 12.21 -12.48
C PHE A 82 -2.13 12.90 -12.06
N SER A 83 -0.98 12.23 -12.17
CA SER A 83 0.27 12.74 -11.60
C SER A 83 1.28 13.13 -12.66
N GLY A 84 1.70 14.39 -12.63
CA GLY A 84 2.82 14.88 -13.43
C GLY A 84 4.17 14.72 -12.74
N VAL A 85 5.25 15.09 -13.44
CA VAL A 85 6.62 15.10 -12.89
C VAL A 85 6.72 15.98 -11.64
N ALA A 86 5.95 17.06 -11.55
CA ALA A 86 5.93 17.95 -10.39
C ALA A 86 5.40 17.26 -9.13
N ASP A 87 4.37 16.42 -9.24
CA ASP A 87 3.79 15.72 -8.08
C ASP A 87 4.72 14.60 -7.58
N LEU A 88 5.38 13.89 -8.50
CA LEU A 88 6.44 12.93 -8.15
C LEU A 88 7.59 13.60 -7.39
N ARG A 89 8.02 14.79 -7.80
CA ARG A 89 9.08 15.54 -7.09
C ARG A 89 8.67 15.84 -5.65
N LYS A 90 7.44 16.34 -5.44
CA LYS A 90 6.90 16.60 -4.09
C LYS A 90 6.84 15.34 -3.23
N VAL A 91 6.48 14.19 -3.82
CA VAL A 91 6.49 12.89 -3.13
C VAL A 91 7.90 12.51 -2.71
N PHE A 92 8.89 12.64 -3.61
CA PHE A 92 10.28 12.31 -3.29
C PHE A 92 10.87 13.21 -2.21
N ASP A 93 10.54 14.50 -2.22
CA ASP A 93 11.04 15.42 -1.20
C ASP A 93 10.45 15.09 0.19
N ARG A 94 9.14 14.81 0.27
CA ARG A 94 8.51 14.29 1.51
C ARG A 94 9.12 12.97 1.97
N ALA A 95 9.44 12.06 1.04
CA ALA A 95 10.09 10.80 1.36
C ALA A 95 11.52 10.98 1.90
N LYS A 96 12.29 11.93 1.36
CA LYS A 96 13.63 12.28 1.89
C LYS A 96 13.54 12.85 3.30
N GLU A 97 12.56 13.71 3.57
CA GLU A 97 12.33 14.27 4.91
C GLU A 97 12.01 13.17 5.93
N ARG A 98 11.06 12.26 5.62
CA ARG A 98 10.76 11.10 6.47
C ARG A 98 11.99 10.24 6.72
N ARG A 99 12.80 10.00 5.70
CA ARG A 99 14.04 9.22 5.83
C ARG A 99 15.04 9.87 6.78
N ARG A 100 15.15 11.20 6.77
CA ARG A 100 15.99 11.94 7.74
C ARG A 100 15.50 11.77 9.19
N MET A 101 14.20 11.56 9.38
CA MET A 101 13.58 11.25 10.67
C MET A 101 13.62 9.74 11.01
N GLY A 102 14.28 8.92 10.20
CA GLY A 102 14.41 7.47 10.42
C GLY A 102 13.24 6.64 9.87
N GLN A 103 12.28 7.24 9.18
CA GLN A 103 11.12 6.53 8.63
C GLN A 103 11.25 6.33 7.10
N GLY A 104 11.27 5.07 6.66
CA GLY A 104 11.24 4.75 5.24
C GLY A 104 9.87 5.02 4.60
N THR A 105 9.80 5.04 3.26
CA THR A 105 8.55 5.25 2.52
C THR A 105 8.40 4.17 1.45
N LEU A 106 7.22 3.57 1.35
CA LEU A 106 6.78 2.76 0.21
C LEU A 106 5.92 3.65 -0.70
N LEU A 107 6.45 3.98 -1.87
CA LEU A 107 5.69 4.65 -2.92
C LEU A 107 4.92 3.62 -3.73
N PHE A 108 3.60 3.71 -3.72
CA PHE A 108 2.72 2.88 -4.54
C PHE A 108 2.20 3.70 -5.71
N ILE A 109 2.41 3.22 -6.93
CA ILE A 109 1.94 3.86 -8.15
C ILE A 109 0.81 2.99 -8.72
N ASP A 110 -0.42 3.50 -8.68
CA ASP A 110 -1.58 2.84 -9.27
C ASP A 110 -1.71 3.19 -10.76
N GLU A 111 -2.23 2.26 -11.55
CA GLU A 111 -2.49 2.44 -12.99
C GLU A 111 -1.24 2.81 -13.82
N ILE A 112 -0.04 2.31 -13.46
CA ILE A 112 1.24 2.64 -14.11
C ILE A 112 1.34 2.29 -15.61
N HIS A 113 0.38 1.54 -16.14
CA HIS A 113 0.32 1.19 -17.56
C HIS A 113 -0.35 2.28 -18.43
N ARG A 114 -0.90 3.32 -17.79
CA ARG A 114 -1.46 4.50 -18.44
C ARG A 114 -0.37 5.51 -18.70
#